data_AF-A0A962WJI7-F1
#
_entry.id   AF-A0A962WJI7-F1
#
_cell.length_a   1.000
_cell.length_b   1.000
_cell.length_c   1.000
_cell.angle_alpha   90.00
_cell.angle_beta   90.00
_cell.angle_gamma   90.00
#
_symmetry.space_group_name_H-M   'P 1'
#
loop_
_entity.id
_entity.type
_entity.pdbx_description
1 polymer ?
#
loop_
_entity_poly.entity_id
_entity_poly.type
_entity_poly.pdbx_seq_one_letter_code
_entity_poly.pdbx_strand_id
1 'polypeptide(L)'
;MRPPECAVCGHRFDPAHGELIAFCRDDEADAWYARTHQDEIVGHPPNVEWFCERHAPLARELRDWSLGEALQRLSRLPTDPLDATAVDTGRVGAPSETPAAALSRAGPDGLSDTSALDAHDEWLILAETLAERLGDAAHDWLHEARRQGRLETIVSGRYLCAEALPERLRSRPEMLALVLACRLAQDAAIAFHSALVVHGLLPGIGRRVTFVSSTRFSLFAFRGIDFLGVRPRRELRRSTALTGTLRMVERDGLALRVTSLERSVVDALDSVELCGGLETVRLALSGLVELDVDAAVDYAQRLRPAHAAARLGYLLEQGKLPVQASTAQLQLLRAVTPAIPVLLDPSCPVGRRVSSWNLVVPDPRLDRPWA
;
A
#
# COMPACT_ATOMS: atom_id res chain seq x y z
N MET A 1 -6.23 -30.83 5.23
CA MET A 1 -5.83 -29.82 4.22
C MET A 1 -6.30 -28.47 4.70
N ARG A 2 -5.50 -27.41 4.49
CA ARG A 2 -5.95 -26.04 4.77
C ARG A 2 -7.10 -25.73 3.79
N PRO A 3 -8.25 -25.20 4.24
CA PRO A 3 -9.33 -24.84 3.34
C PRO A 3 -8.84 -23.81 2.31
N PRO A 4 -9.28 -23.89 1.05
CA PRO A 4 -8.89 -22.97 -0.01
C PRO A 4 -9.32 -21.54 0.32
N GLU A 5 -8.54 -20.58 -0.19
CA GLU A 5 -8.75 -19.15 -0.02
C GLU A 5 -8.98 -18.52 -1.39
N CYS A 6 -9.99 -17.66 -1.51
CA CYS A 6 -10.31 -17.03 -2.78
C CYS A 6 -9.25 -16.01 -3.17
N ALA A 7 -8.70 -16.15 -4.39
CA ALA A 7 -7.68 -15.27 -4.95
C ALA A 7 -8.07 -13.78 -5.01
N VAL A 8 -9.37 -13.48 -5.03
CA VAL A 8 -9.90 -12.13 -5.22
C VAL A 8 -10.22 -11.46 -3.88
N CYS A 9 -10.95 -12.15 -2.99
CA CYS A 9 -11.44 -11.55 -1.74
C CYS A 9 -10.79 -12.09 -0.46
N GLY A 10 -9.92 -13.09 -0.54
CA GLY A 10 -9.29 -13.70 0.63
C GLY A 10 -10.25 -14.52 1.51
N HIS A 11 -11.50 -14.73 1.08
CA HIS A 11 -12.47 -15.54 1.83
C HIS A 11 -12.06 -17.02 1.78
N ARG A 12 -12.03 -17.68 2.93
CA ARG A 12 -11.80 -19.13 3.04
C ARG A 12 -13.13 -19.88 2.95
N PHE A 13 -13.19 -20.90 2.10
CA PHE A 13 -14.41 -21.65 1.82
C PHE A 13 -14.15 -23.16 1.81
N ASP A 14 -15.21 -23.96 1.92
CA ASP A 14 -15.13 -25.40 1.69
C ASP A 14 -14.93 -25.65 0.18
N PRO A 15 -14.00 -26.53 -0.27
CA PRO A 15 -13.81 -26.82 -1.69
C PRO A 15 -15.07 -27.17 -2.47
N ALA A 16 -16.14 -27.66 -1.82
CA ALA A 16 -17.44 -27.90 -2.44
C ALA A 16 -18.18 -26.61 -2.86
N HIS A 17 -17.83 -25.47 -2.27
CA HIS A 17 -18.43 -24.14 -2.50
C HIS A 17 -17.46 -23.17 -3.21
N GLY A 18 -16.60 -23.71 -4.06
CA GLY A 18 -15.77 -22.92 -4.97
C GLY A 18 -15.13 -23.78 -6.04
N GLU A 19 -14.33 -23.15 -6.87
CA GLU A 19 -13.78 -23.77 -8.08
C GLU A 19 -12.29 -23.47 -8.19
N LEU A 20 -11.51 -24.49 -8.55
CA LEU A 20 -10.11 -24.33 -8.94
C LEU A 20 -10.06 -24.09 -10.45
N ILE A 21 -9.60 -22.91 -10.86
CA ILE A 21 -9.67 -22.48 -12.26
C ILE A 21 -8.25 -22.32 -12.82
N ALA A 22 -8.03 -22.92 -13.99
CA ALA A 22 -6.80 -22.77 -14.76
C ALA A 22 -6.93 -21.66 -15.81
N PHE A 23 -5.87 -20.86 -15.92
CA PHE A 23 -5.73 -19.73 -16.84
C PHE A 23 -4.72 -20.02 -17.94
N CYS A 24 -4.71 -19.16 -18.96
CA CYS A 24 -3.78 -19.23 -20.07
C CYS A 24 -2.34 -19.20 -19.55
N ARG A 25 -1.49 -20.04 -20.15
CA ARG A 25 -0.10 -20.20 -19.73
C ARG A 25 0.71 -19.04 -20.29
N ASP A 26 1.43 -18.38 -19.41
CA ASP A 26 2.48 -17.44 -19.75
C ASP A 26 3.86 -18.13 -19.70
N ASP A 27 4.92 -17.38 -20.02
CA ASP A 27 6.30 -17.87 -20.00
C ASP A 27 6.68 -18.50 -18.64
N GLU A 28 6.10 -18.02 -17.54
CA GLU A 28 6.34 -18.54 -16.19
C GLU A 28 5.66 -19.90 -15.98
N ALA A 29 4.40 -20.04 -16.39
CA ALA A 29 3.67 -21.30 -16.37
C ALA A 29 4.33 -22.34 -17.28
N ASP A 30 4.78 -21.95 -18.47
CA ASP A 30 5.49 -22.84 -19.38
C ASP A 30 6.82 -23.33 -18.80
N ALA A 31 7.60 -22.44 -18.18
CA ALA A 31 8.80 -22.83 -17.46
C ALA A 31 8.52 -23.75 -16.27
N TRP A 32 7.39 -23.56 -15.57
CA TRP A 32 7.00 -24.41 -14.44
C TRP A 32 6.62 -25.83 -14.89
N TYR A 33 5.83 -25.96 -15.94
CA TYR A 33 5.44 -27.26 -16.52
C TYR A 33 6.63 -27.97 -17.17
N ALA A 34 7.53 -27.25 -17.83
CA ALA A 34 8.75 -27.83 -18.40
C ALA A 34 9.65 -28.47 -17.32
N ARG A 35 9.73 -27.86 -16.13
CA ARG A 35 10.50 -28.38 -14.98
C ARG A 35 9.83 -29.56 -14.29
N THR A 36 8.50 -29.53 -14.13
CA THR A 36 7.76 -30.65 -13.48
C THR A 36 7.72 -31.92 -14.33
N HIS A 37 7.96 -31.84 -15.65
CA HIS A 37 8.17 -33.01 -16.49
C HIS A 37 9.56 -33.66 -16.32
N GLN A 38 10.55 -32.93 -15.78
CA GLN A 38 11.93 -33.41 -15.62
C GLN A 38 12.26 -33.79 -14.18
N ASP A 39 11.69 -33.07 -13.21
CA ASP A 39 11.90 -33.26 -11.78
C ASP A 39 10.54 -33.51 -11.08
N GLU A 40 10.46 -34.50 -10.17
CA GLU A 40 9.28 -34.80 -9.35
C GLU A 40 8.97 -33.68 -8.32
N ILE A 41 8.66 -32.48 -8.81
CA ILE A 41 8.29 -31.33 -8.00
C ILE A 41 6.79 -31.40 -7.70
N VAL A 42 6.44 -31.44 -6.41
CA VAL A 42 5.06 -31.31 -5.92
C VAL A 42 4.78 -29.84 -5.60
N GLY A 43 3.89 -29.18 -6.35
CA GLY A 43 3.54 -27.77 -6.13
C GLY A 43 2.29 -27.34 -6.89
N HIS A 44 1.74 -26.17 -6.51
CA HIS A 44 0.60 -25.57 -7.21
C HIS A 44 1.07 -24.91 -8.51
N PRO A 45 0.47 -25.21 -9.68
CA PRO A 45 0.83 -24.54 -10.93
C PRO A 45 0.58 -23.03 -10.83
N PRO A 46 1.46 -22.18 -11.39
CA PRO A 46 1.37 -20.72 -11.25
C PRO A 46 0.20 -20.11 -12.04
N ASN A 47 -0.42 -20.85 -12.95
CA ASN A 47 -1.58 -20.41 -13.73
C ASN A 47 -2.91 -20.97 -13.20
N VAL A 48 -2.93 -21.56 -12.01
CA VAL A 48 -4.11 -22.18 -11.40
C VAL A 48 -4.35 -21.53 -10.05
N GLU A 49 -5.60 -21.25 -9.70
CA GLU A 49 -5.92 -20.68 -8.38
C GLU A 49 -7.37 -20.96 -7.95
N TRP A 50 -7.66 -20.83 -6.66
CA TRP A 50 -8.99 -21.03 -6.05
C TRP A 50 -9.89 -19.78 -6.07
N PHE A 51 -11.16 -19.97 -6.43
CA PHE A 51 -12.19 -18.93 -6.42
C PHE A 51 -13.43 -19.42 -5.67
N CYS A 52 -14.01 -18.57 -4.80
CA CYS A 52 -15.27 -18.89 -4.16
C CYS A 52 -16.43 -18.88 -5.18
N GLU A 53 -17.58 -19.45 -4.83
CA GLU A 53 -18.81 -19.45 -5.63
C GLU A 53 -19.16 -18.11 -6.30
N ARG A 54 -18.82 -16.98 -5.65
CA ARG A 54 -19.11 -15.66 -6.21
C ARG A 54 -18.15 -15.24 -7.32
N HIS A 55 -16.86 -15.56 -7.20
CA HIS A 55 -15.84 -15.13 -8.14
C HIS A 55 -15.53 -16.17 -9.22
N ALA A 56 -15.89 -17.44 -8.99
CA ALA A 56 -15.68 -18.51 -9.96
C ALA A 56 -16.33 -18.23 -11.33
N PRO A 57 -17.59 -17.73 -11.43
CA PRO A 57 -18.19 -17.39 -12.72
C PRO A 57 -17.41 -16.34 -13.51
N LEU A 58 -16.99 -15.26 -12.83
CA LEU A 58 -16.23 -14.17 -13.45
C LEU A 58 -14.82 -14.63 -13.85
N ALA A 59 -14.18 -15.44 -13.01
CA ALA A 59 -12.87 -16.03 -13.31
C ALA A 59 -12.92 -16.96 -14.53
N ARG A 60 -14.02 -17.70 -14.72
CA ARG A 60 -14.21 -18.58 -15.90
C ARG A 60 -14.24 -17.80 -17.22
N GLU A 61 -14.76 -16.58 -17.23
CA GLU A 61 -14.81 -15.70 -18.40
C GLU A 61 -13.42 -15.17 -18.80
N LEU A 62 -12.45 -15.23 -17.88
CA LEU A 62 -11.10 -14.71 -18.08
C LEU A 62 -10.04 -15.79 -18.27
N ARG A 63 -10.43 -17.06 -18.49
CA ARG A 63 -9.49 -18.19 -18.62
C ARG A 63 -8.49 -18.06 -19.78
N ASP A 64 -8.83 -17.28 -20.80
CA ASP A 64 -7.94 -17.03 -21.94
C ASP A 64 -6.83 -16.01 -21.65
N TRP A 65 -6.89 -15.35 -20.48
CA TRP A 65 -5.86 -14.43 -19.98
C TRP A 65 -4.89 -15.16 -19.05
N SER A 66 -3.71 -14.57 -18.79
CA SER A 66 -2.84 -15.06 -17.71
C SER A 66 -3.51 -14.88 -16.34
N LEU A 67 -3.15 -15.70 -15.34
CA LEU A 67 -3.73 -15.58 -13.99
C LEU A 67 -3.53 -14.17 -13.42
N GLY A 68 -2.35 -13.57 -13.62
CA GLY A 68 -2.06 -12.22 -13.16
C GLY A 68 -2.95 -11.14 -13.79
N GLU A 69 -3.24 -11.26 -15.08
CA GLU A 69 -4.14 -10.35 -15.81
C GLU A 69 -5.60 -10.55 -15.44
N ALA A 70 -6.01 -11.80 -15.21
CA ALA A 70 -7.35 -12.13 -14.76
C ALA A 70 -7.61 -11.56 -13.36
N LEU A 71 -6.67 -11.74 -12.42
CA LEU A 71 -6.80 -11.20 -11.06
C LEU A 71 -6.86 -9.67 -11.03
N GLN A 72 -6.06 -8.99 -11.86
CA GLN A 72 -6.13 -7.53 -11.99
C GLN A 72 -7.49 -7.02 -12.48
N ARG A 73 -8.16 -7.79 -13.34
CA ARG A 73 -9.51 -7.46 -13.84
C ARG A 73 -10.57 -7.76 -12.78
N LEU A 74 -10.49 -8.93 -12.14
CA LEU A 74 -11.43 -9.35 -11.10
C LEU A 74 -11.38 -8.42 -9.88
N SER A 75 -10.20 -7.90 -9.51
CA SER A 75 -10.07 -6.95 -8.39
C SER A 75 -10.68 -5.57 -8.67
N ARG A 76 -11.06 -5.28 -9.92
CA ARG A 76 -11.70 -4.03 -10.33
C ARG A 76 -13.22 -4.15 -10.41
N LEU A 77 -13.78 -5.36 -10.30
CA LEU A 77 -15.22 -5.57 -10.38
C LEU A 77 -15.88 -5.35 -9.01
N PRO A 78 -17.05 -4.69 -8.96
CA PRO A 78 -17.79 -4.49 -7.73
C PRO A 78 -18.12 -5.81 -7.06
N THR A 79 -17.96 -5.83 -5.74
CA THR A 79 -18.05 -7.05 -4.94
C THR A 79 -19.45 -7.34 -4.41
N ASP A 80 -20.54 -6.88 -5.04
CA ASP A 80 -21.89 -7.11 -4.51
C ASP A 80 -22.93 -7.38 -5.62
N PRO A 81 -23.86 -8.35 -5.48
CA PRO A 81 -24.89 -8.63 -6.49
C PRO A 81 -26.01 -7.59 -6.56
N LEU A 82 -26.03 -6.59 -5.66
CA LEU A 82 -27.09 -5.58 -5.59
C LEU A 82 -26.92 -4.44 -6.60
N ASP A 83 -25.78 -4.33 -7.29
CA ASP A 83 -25.54 -3.33 -8.34
C ASP A 83 -25.83 -3.84 -9.77
N ALA A 84 -26.28 -5.10 -9.93
CA ALA A 84 -26.38 -5.75 -11.24
C ALA A 84 -27.77 -5.72 -11.92
N THR A 85 -28.74 -4.93 -11.42
CA THR A 85 -30.08 -4.87 -12.04
C THR A 85 -30.47 -3.47 -12.48
N ALA A 86 -30.03 -3.09 -13.67
CA ALA A 86 -30.72 -2.11 -14.53
C ALA A 86 -30.36 -2.37 -16.00
N VAL A 87 -30.82 -3.49 -16.56
CA VAL A 87 -30.92 -3.66 -18.01
C VAL A 87 -32.37 -3.36 -18.38
N ASP A 88 -32.62 -2.12 -18.78
CA ASP A 88 -33.89 -1.70 -19.36
C ASP A 88 -34.01 -2.21 -20.79
N THR A 89 -34.97 -3.11 -21.00
CA THR A 89 -35.43 -3.56 -22.31
C THR A 89 -36.51 -2.60 -22.81
N GLY A 90 -36.16 -1.64 -23.67
CA GLY A 90 -37.14 -0.64 -24.09
C GLY A 90 -36.83 0.22 -25.33
N ARG A 91 -36.91 -0.39 -26.52
CA ARG A 91 -37.36 0.20 -27.80
C ARG A 91 -36.44 1.20 -28.56
N VAL A 92 -36.19 0.82 -29.82
CA VAL A 92 -35.44 1.48 -30.88
C VAL A 92 -35.86 2.94 -31.14
N GLY A 93 -34.88 3.85 -31.04
CA GLY A 93 -34.87 5.19 -31.62
C GLY A 93 -33.56 5.40 -32.40
N ALA A 94 -33.63 6.17 -33.49
CA ALA A 94 -32.56 6.44 -34.49
C ALA A 94 -31.18 6.80 -33.89
N PRO A 95 -30.06 6.61 -34.62
CA PRO A 95 -28.73 6.59 -34.02
C PRO A 95 -28.40 7.94 -33.40
N SER A 96 -28.36 7.97 -32.07
CA SER A 96 -27.73 9.02 -31.30
C SER A 96 -26.23 9.04 -31.62
N GLU A 97 -25.69 10.24 -31.81
CA GLU A 97 -24.27 10.48 -32.07
C GLU A 97 -23.39 9.70 -31.09
N THR A 98 -22.27 9.18 -31.58
CA THR A 98 -21.30 8.49 -30.73
C THR A 98 -20.72 9.47 -29.70
N PRO A 99 -20.43 9.05 -28.45
CA PRO A 99 -19.87 9.91 -27.41
C PRO A 99 -18.59 10.65 -27.83
N ALA A 100 -17.81 10.05 -28.74
CA ALA A 100 -16.63 10.65 -29.35
C ALA A 100 -16.94 11.90 -30.22
N ALA A 101 -18.10 11.95 -30.88
CA ALA A 101 -18.53 13.10 -31.67
C ALA A 101 -19.08 14.24 -30.78
N ALA A 102 -19.73 13.90 -29.66
CA ALA A 102 -20.21 14.86 -28.67
C ALA A 102 -19.04 15.57 -27.93
N LEU A 103 -17.99 14.83 -27.59
CA LEU A 103 -16.80 15.35 -26.91
C LEU A 103 -15.91 16.21 -27.80
N SER A 104 -15.96 16.03 -29.13
CA SER A 104 -15.20 16.85 -30.09
C SER A 104 -15.79 18.26 -30.29
N ARG A 105 -17.09 18.46 -29.99
CA ARG A 105 -17.77 19.78 -30.01
C ARG A 105 -17.75 20.51 -28.66
N ALA A 106 -17.56 19.78 -27.57
CA ALA A 106 -17.35 20.35 -26.25
C ALA A 106 -15.94 20.98 -26.21
N GLY A 107 -15.86 22.27 -26.52
CA GLY A 107 -14.69 23.07 -26.14
C GLY A 107 -14.42 22.98 -24.63
N PRO A 108 -13.35 23.61 -24.12
CA PRO A 108 -12.90 23.48 -22.73
C PRO A 108 -13.95 23.86 -21.65
N ASP A 109 -15.11 24.40 -22.04
CA ASP A 109 -16.26 24.70 -21.18
C ASP A 109 -17.28 23.56 -21.03
N GLY A 110 -17.18 22.47 -21.82
CA GLY A 110 -18.18 21.38 -21.86
C GLY A 110 -18.04 20.30 -20.79
N LEU A 111 -17.06 20.41 -19.89
CA LEU A 111 -16.93 19.54 -18.72
C LEU A 111 -17.57 20.16 -17.47
N SER A 112 -18.77 20.74 -17.63
CA SER A 112 -19.70 20.89 -16.51
C SER A 112 -20.29 19.55 -16.09
N ASP A 113 -20.16 18.52 -16.94
CA ASP A 113 -20.68 17.18 -16.67
C ASP A 113 -19.54 16.28 -16.17
N THR A 114 -19.20 16.44 -14.89
CA THR A 114 -18.28 15.56 -14.16
C THR A 114 -18.92 14.21 -13.81
N SER A 115 -20.17 13.97 -14.21
CA SER A 115 -20.95 12.75 -13.95
C SER A 115 -20.34 11.44 -14.48
N ALA A 116 -19.30 11.52 -15.30
CA ALA A 116 -18.54 10.38 -15.79
C ALA A 116 -17.28 10.06 -14.96
N LEU A 117 -16.97 10.81 -13.90
CA LEU A 117 -15.94 10.48 -12.93
C LEU A 117 -16.66 9.81 -11.75
N ASP A 118 -16.23 8.60 -11.36
CA ASP A 118 -16.78 7.94 -10.17
C ASP A 118 -16.73 8.94 -9.01
N ALA A 119 -17.87 9.15 -8.34
CA ALA A 119 -18.16 10.27 -7.42
C ALA A 119 -17.21 10.42 -6.20
N HIS A 120 -16.16 9.60 -6.10
CA HIS A 120 -15.19 9.59 -5.01
C HIS A 120 -13.79 10.17 -5.39
N ASP A 121 -13.55 10.50 -6.66
CA ASP A 121 -12.22 10.91 -7.18
C ASP A 121 -12.21 12.11 -8.15
N GLU A 122 -13.26 12.93 -8.18
CA GLU A 122 -13.34 14.11 -9.09
C GLU A 122 -12.24 15.18 -8.90
N TRP A 123 -11.59 15.19 -7.74
CA TRP A 123 -10.66 16.24 -7.33
C TRP A 123 -9.18 15.89 -7.50
N LEU A 124 -8.85 14.63 -7.78
CA LEU A 124 -7.49 14.16 -8.03
C LEU A 124 -7.40 13.55 -9.43
N ILE A 125 -6.69 14.22 -10.32
CA ILE A 125 -6.57 13.83 -11.72
C ILE A 125 -5.22 13.18 -11.96
N LEU A 126 -5.25 11.93 -12.42
CA LEU A 126 -4.07 11.16 -12.82
C LEU A 126 -3.98 11.19 -14.34
N ALA A 127 -2.84 11.61 -14.88
CA ALA A 127 -2.66 11.72 -16.33
C ALA A 127 -2.86 10.36 -17.04
N GLU A 128 -2.44 9.26 -16.40
CA GLU A 128 -2.63 7.89 -16.90
C GLU A 128 -4.12 7.54 -17.03
N THR A 129 -4.91 7.76 -15.98
CA THR A 129 -6.35 7.49 -15.96
C THR A 129 -7.10 8.39 -16.94
N LEU A 130 -6.66 9.64 -17.11
CA LEU A 130 -7.24 10.55 -18.08
C LEU A 130 -6.92 10.12 -19.52
N ALA A 131 -5.69 9.68 -19.79
CA ALA A 131 -5.28 9.17 -21.09
C ALA A 131 -6.04 7.89 -21.47
N GLU A 132 -6.27 6.99 -20.53
CA GLU A 132 -7.12 5.80 -20.74
C GLU A 132 -8.55 6.16 -21.19
N ARG A 133 -9.05 7.32 -20.77
CA ARG A 133 -10.42 7.79 -21.06
C ARG A 133 -10.53 8.65 -22.31
N LEU A 134 -9.60 9.58 -22.51
CA LEU A 134 -9.67 10.60 -23.56
C LEU A 134 -8.70 10.36 -24.71
N GLY A 135 -7.82 9.35 -24.62
CA GLY A 135 -6.79 9.08 -25.61
C GLY A 135 -5.88 10.30 -25.83
N ASP A 136 -5.60 10.62 -27.10
CA ASP A 136 -4.70 11.70 -27.50
C ASP A 136 -5.14 13.09 -27.00
N ALA A 137 -6.46 13.29 -26.80
CA ALA A 137 -7.01 14.56 -26.32
C ALA A 137 -6.66 14.86 -24.85
N ALA A 138 -6.20 13.86 -24.07
CA ALA A 138 -5.85 14.04 -22.67
C ALA A 138 -4.72 15.06 -22.47
N HIS A 139 -3.75 15.10 -23.39
CA HIS A 139 -2.62 16.03 -23.31
C HIS A 139 -3.07 17.48 -23.45
N ASP A 140 -3.83 17.76 -24.50
CA ASP A 140 -4.33 19.10 -24.80
C ASP A 140 -5.27 19.60 -23.70
N TRP A 141 -6.11 18.70 -23.18
CA TRP A 141 -7.00 19.00 -22.06
C TRP A 141 -6.22 19.39 -20.80
N LEU A 142 -5.22 18.60 -20.40
CA LEU A 142 -4.39 18.89 -19.23
C LEU A 142 -3.62 20.20 -19.41
N HIS A 143 -3.11 20.46 -20.61
CA HIS A 143 -2.41 21.70 -20.91
C HIS A 143 -3.34 22.91 -20.74
N GLU A 144 -4.53 22.87 -21.33
CA GLU A 144 -5.49 23.96 -21.27
C GLU A 144 -6.04 24.17 -19.85
N ALA A 145 -6.43 23.10 -19.15
CA ALA A 145 -6.95 23.19 -17.78
C ALA A 145 -5.91 23.77 -16.80
N ARG A 146 -4.61 23.48 -17.00
CA ARG A 146 -3.52 24.10 -16.23
C ARG A 146 -3.32 25.56 -16.62
N ARG A 147 -3.36 25.90 -17.91
CA ARG A 147 -3.24 27.28 -18.41
C ARG A 147 -4.35 28.18 -17.86
N GLN A 148 -5.55 27.63 -17.70
CA GLN A 148 -6.71 28.30 -17.10
C GLN A 148 -6.67 28.37 -15.57
N GLY A 149 -5.67 27.74 -14.91
CA GLY A 149 -5.54 27.74 -13.45
C GLY A 149 -6.50 26.80 -12.72
N ARG A 150 -7.22 25.91 -13.43
CA ARG A 150 -8.17 24.97 -12.84
C ARG A 150 -7.49 23.81 -12.12
N LEU A 151 -6.25 23.51 -12.52
CA LEU A 151 -5.45 22.40 -11.99
C LEU A 151 -4.17 22.87 -11.32
N GLU A 152 -4.01 22.51 -10.04
CA GLU A 152 -2.73 22.60 -9.34
C GLU A 152 -1.91 21.35 -9.61
N THR A 153 -0.63 21.49 -9.93
CA THR A 153 0.26 20.34 -10.10
C THR A 153 0.74 19.86 -8.73
N ILE A 154 0.44 18.61 -8.37
CA ILE A 154 0.95 17.97 -7.15
C ILE A 154 2.36 17.45 -7.41
N VAL A 155 2.48 16.61 -8.43
CA VAL A 155 3.72 16.07 -8.98
C VAL A 155 3.48 15.77 -10.47
N SER A 156 4.52 15.52 -11.25
CA SER A 156 4.38 15.22 -12.69
C SER A 156 3.32 14.13 -12.92
N GLY A 157 2.31 14.45 -13.75
CA GLY A 157 1.21 13.54 -14.09
C GLY A 157 0.13 13.38 -13.02
N ARG A 158 0.18 14.15 -11.91
CA ARG A 158 -0.79 14.10 -10.81
C ARG A 158 -1.23 15.53 -10.48
N TYR A 159 -2.53 15.80 -10.60
CA TYR A 159 -3.07 17.14 -10.51
C TYR A 159 -4.23 17.21 -9.53
N LEU A 160 -4.36 18.34 -8.85
CA LEU A 160 -5.48 18.64 -7.97
C LEU A 160 -6.43 19.63 -8.65
N CYS A 161 -7.71 19.29 -8.72
CA CYS A 161 -8.77 20.24 -9.05
C CYS A 161 -9.30 20.88 -7.76
N ALA A 162 -8.90 22.12 -7.47
CA ALA A 162 -9.24 22.79 -6.22
C ALA A 162 -10.74 23.11 -6.08
N GLU A 163 -11.43 23.28 -7.20
CA GLU A 163 -12.88 23.53 -7.27
C GLU A 163 -13.66 22.29 -6.81
N ALA A 164 -13.25 21.11 -7.28
CA ALA A 164 -13.87 19.82 -6.92
C ALA A 164 -13.41 19.30 -5.54
N LEU A 165 -12.41 19.92 -4.90
CA LEU A 165 -11.88 19.44 -3.63
C LEU A 165 -12.96 19.50 -2.53
N PRO A 166 -13.28 18.37 -1.87
CA PRO A 166 -14.26 18.34 -0.79
C PRO A 166 -13.90 19.28 0.35
N GLU A 167 -14.90 19.96 0.91
CA GLU A 167 -14.70 20.96 1.97
C GLU A 167 -14.00 20.38 3.21
N ARG A 168 -14.31 19.11 3.55
CA ARG A 168 -13.66 18.35 4.63
C ARG A 168 -12.15 18.17 4.46
N LEU A 169 -11.64 18.27 3.24
CA LEU A 169 -10.21 18.22 2.91
C LEU A 169 -9.61 19.61 2.70
N ARG A 170 -10.40 20.58 2.21
CA ARG A 170 -9.97 21.97 1.96
C ARG A 170 -9.43 22.63 3.23
N SER A 171 -10.12 22.44 4.35
CA SER A 171 -9.77 23.01 5.67
C SER A 171 -8.76 22.17 6.47
N ARG A 172 -8.32 21.02 5.94
CA ARG A 172 -7.50 20.03 6.67
C ARG A 172 -6.28 19.60 5.85
N PRO A 173 -5.22 20.44 5.77
CA PRO A 173 -4.08 20.20 4.88
C PRO A 173 -3.32 18.91 5.20
N GLU A 174 -3.20 18.54 6.48
CA GLU A 174 -2.55 17.27 6.87
C GLU A 174 -3.36 16.04 6.41
N MET A 175 -4.69 16.09 6.55
CA MET A 175 -5.57 15.02 6.08
C MET A 175 -5.55 14.92 4.55
N LEU A 176 -5.59 16.06 3.85
CA LEU A 176 -5.42 16.10 2.40
C LEU A 176 -4.11 15.44 1.99
N ALA A 177 -3.00 15.72 2.68
CA ALA A 177 -1.72 15.13 2.36
C ALA A 177 -1.69 13.60 2.56
N LEU A 178 -2.31 13.09 3.64
CA LEU A 178 -2.44 11.65 3.86
C LEU A 178 -3.27 10.97 2.76
N VAL A 179 -4.41 11.55 2.38
CA VAL A 179 -5.25 11.00 1.30
C VAL A 179 -4.52 11.04 -0.05
N LEU A 180 -3.86 12.16 -0.37
CA LEU A 180 -3.05 12.28 -1.58
C LEU A 180 -2.00 11.18 -1.62
N ALA A 181 -1.24 10.98 -0.54
CA ALA A 181 -0.20 9.96 -0.49
C ALA A 181 -0.71 8.54 -0.79
N CYS A 182 -1.94 8.20 -0.38
CA CYS A 182 -2.56 6.91 -0.69
C CYS A 182 -2.99 6.76 -2.16
N ARG A 183 -3.23 7.88 -2.85
CA ARG A 183 -3.82 7.91 -4.21
C ARG A 183 -2.82 8.33 -5.30
N LEU A 184 -1.58 8.69 -4.92
CA LEU A 184 -0.51 9.03 -5.86
C LEU A 184 -0.04 7.83 -6.70
N ALA A 185 -0.27 6.60 -6.25
CA ALA A 185 -0.09 5.38 -7.03
C ALA A 185 -1.06 4.30 -6.54
N GLN A 186 -1.39 3.33 -7.40
CA GLN A 186 -2.33 2.26 -7.08
C GLN A 186 -1.88 1.41 -5.88
N ASP A 187 -0.58 1.23 -5.70
CA ASP A 187 0.02 0.44 -4.60
C ASP A 187 0.49 1.31 -3.42
N ALA A 188 0.21 2.62 -3.45
CA ALA A 188 0.69 3.52 -2.41
C ALA A 188 -0.01 3.25 -1.07
N ALA A 189 0.75 3.34 0.01
CA ALA A 189 0.25 3.25 1.38
C ALA A 189 1.05 4.15 2.33
N ILE A 190 0.40 4.74 3.31
CA ILE A 190 1.05 5.54 4.35
C ILE A 190 1.97 4.64 5.19
N ALA A 191 3.19 5.12 5.49
CA ALA A 191 4.25 4.35 6.15
C ALA A 191 5.10 5.23 7.09
N PHE A 192 6.02 4.61 7.85
CA PHE A 192 6.96 5.28 8.75
C PHE A 192 6.27 6.26 9.72
N HIS A 193 6.81 7.47 9.92
CA HIS A 193 6.24 8.50 10.80
C HIS A 193 4.74 8.70 10.58
N SER A 194 4.33 8.81 9.31
CA SER A 194 2.94 9.09 8.95
C SER A 194 2.02 7.93 9.32
N ALA A 195 2.49 6.68 9.26
CA ALA A 195 1.70 5.55 9.72
C ALA A 195 1.55 5.53 11.24
N LEU A 196 2.61 5.87 12.00
CA LEU A 196 2.53 6.01 13.45
C LEU A 196 1.50 7.06 13.87
N VAL A 197 1.39 8.17 13.13
CA VAL A 197 0.35 9.19 13.32
C VAL A 197 -1.04 8.61 13.05
N VAL A 198 -1.23 7.89 11.93
CA VAL A 198 -2.54 7.29 11.61
C VAL A 198 -2.95 6.24 12.64
N HIS A 199 -2.00 5.48 13.20
CA HIS A 199 -2.22 4.55 14.31
C HIS A 199 -2.43 5.24 15.67
N GLY A 200 -2.36 6.58 15.73
CA GLY A 200 -2.61 7.34 16.96
C GLY A 200 -1.43 7.38 17.95
N LEU A 201 -0.24 6.95 17.52
CA LEU A 201 0.96 6.92 18.36
C LEU A 201 1.72 8.24 18.38
N LEU A 202 1.47 9.11 17.40
CA LEU A 202 2.09 10.43 17.28
C LEU A 202 1.01 11.49 16.98
N PRO A 203 1.20 12.74 17.44
CA PRO A 203 0.13 13.75 17.41
C PRO A 203 -0.17 14.34 16.03
N GLY A 204 0.75 14.22 15.06
CA GLY A 204 0.57 14.80 13.72
C GLY A 204 1.74 14.52 12.79
N ILE A 205 1.53 14.68 11.48
CA ILE A 205 2.56 14.40 10.46
C ILE A 205 3.61 15.50 10.34
N GLY A 206 3.37 16.68 10.93
CA GLY A 206 4.22 17.84 10.78
C GLY A 206 4.28 18.31 9.32
N ARG A 207 5.50 18.45 8.78
CA ARG A 207 5.72 18.98 7.43
C ARG A 207 6.01 17.90 6.37
N ARG A 208 5.85 16.61 6.70
CA ARG A 208 6.18 15.52 5.78
C ARG A 208 5.21 14.35 5.86
N VAL A 209 4.72 13.91 4.71
CA VAL A 209 4.07 12.60 4.56
C VAL A 209 5.06 11.62 3.97
N THR A 210 5.24 10.50 4.66
CA THR A 210 6.02 9.37 4.15
C THR A 210 5.07 8.25 3.78
N PHE A 211 5.25 7.71 2.59
CA PHE A 211 4.44 6.62 2.06
C PHE A 211 5.31 5.62 1.33
N VAL A 212 4.84 4.39 1.21
CA VAL A 212 5.51 3.31 0.48
C VAL A 212 4.82 3.09 -0.86
N SER A 213 5.60 2.94 -1.94
CA SER A 213 5.10 2.56 -3.27
C SER A 213 6.23 1.96 -4.12
N SER A 214 5.89 1.03 -5.01
CA SER A 214 6.79 0.49 -6.02
C SER A 214 7.06 1.52 -7.12
N THR A 215 6.08 2.40 -7.39
CA THR A 215 6.23 3.58 -8.24
C THR A 215 7.29 4.51 -7.65
N ARG A 216 8.14 5.06 -8.52
CA ARG A 216 9.22 5.94 -8.08
C ARG A 216 8.70 7.37 -7.97
N PHE A 217 8.81 7.95 -6.79
CA PHE A 217 8.60 9.37 -6.56
C PHE A 217 9.92 10.00 -6.10
N SER A 218 10.32 11.10 -6.72
CA SER A 218 11.31 12.00 -6.12
C SER A 218 10.69 12.72 -4.94
N LEU A 219 11.48 13.20 -3.98
CA LEU A 219 10.97 14.12 -2.96
C LEU A 219 10.37 15.35 -3.65
N PHE A 220 9.13 15.70 -3.31
CA PHE A 220 8.46 16.90 -3.82
C PHE A 220 7.64 17.55 -2.69
N ALA A 221 7.28 18.82 -2.86
CA ALA A 221 6.45 19.54 -1.92
C ALA A 221 5.14 19.97 -2.58
N PHE A 222 4.03 19.84 -1.86
CA PHE A 222 2.74 20.32 -2.29
C PHE A 222 2.05 21.02 -1.12
N ARG A 223 1.58 22.25 -1.34
CA ARG A 223 0.95 23.11 -0.32
C ARG A 223 1.72 23.17 1.01
N GLY A 224 3.06 23.23 0.93
CA GLY A 224 3.95 23.37 2.09
C GLY A 224 4.29 22.07 2.84
N ILE A 225 3.77 20.93 2.39
CA ILE A 225 4.04 19.59 2.94
C ILE A 225 4.94 18.81 1.96
N ASP A 226 6.00 18.22 2.49
CA ASP A 226 6.90 17.32 1.75
C ASP A 226 6.26 15.94 1.59
N PHE A 227 6.40 15.36 0.41
CA PHE A 227 5.98 13.99 0.09
C PHE A 227 7.21 13.14 -0.18
N LEU A 228 7.43 12.14 0.66
CA LEU A 228 8.54 11.20 0.53
C LEU A 228 8.01 9.80 0.20
N GLY A 229 8.12 9.43 -1.08
CA GLY A 229 7.83 8.08 -1.56
C GLY A 229 9.01 7.15 -1.30
N VAL A 230 8.85 6.23 -0.36
CA VAL A 230 9.82 5.20 -0.05
C VAL A 230 9.52 3.95 -0.86
N ARG A 231 10.56 3.42 -1.46
CA ARG A 231 10.47 2.23 -2.30
C ARG A 231 10.59 0.99 -1.40
N PRO A 232 9.70 -0.02 -1.49
CA PRO A 232 9.87 -1.25 -0.72
C PRO A 232 11.25 -1.87 -0.91
N ARG A 233 11.81 -2.45 0.15
CA ARG A 233 13.04 -3.25 0.04
C ARG A 233 12.85 -4.36 -0.97
N ARG A 234 13.91 -4.73 -1.70
CA ARG A 234 13.83 -5.66 -2.83
C ARG A 234 13.25 -7.01 -2.42
N GLU A 235 13.56 -7.41 -1.20
CA GLU A 235 13.14 -8.63 -0.52
C GLU A 235 11.61 -8.67 -0.33
N LEU A 236 10.99 -7.50 -0.16
CA LEU A 236 9.55 -7.35 -0.02
C LEU A 236 8.83 -7.18 -1.38
N ARG A 237 9.51 -6.70 -2.43
CA ARG A 237 8.92 -6.42 -3.76
C ARG A 237 8.33 -7.64 -4.47
N ARG A 238 8.83 -8.84 -4.16
CA ARG A 238 8.43 -10.09 -4.82
C ARG A 238 7.48 -10.94 -3.98
N SER A 239 7.02 -10.40 -2.85
CA SER A 239 6.22 -11.15 -1.90
C SER A 239 4.83 -10.54 -1.76
N THR A 240 3.81 -11.39 -1.73
CA THR A 240 2.47 -11.08 -1.19
C THR A 240 2.52 -10.58 0.27
N ALA A 241 3.68 -10.62 0.94
CA ALA A 241 3.93 -9.96 2.22
C ALA A 241 3.76 -8.43 2.16
N LEU A 242 3.95 -7.79 1.00
CA LEU A 242 3.67 -6.35 0.88
C LEU A 242 2.19 -6.06 1.07
N THR A 243 1.28 -6.88 0.55
CA THR A 243 -0.17 -6.69 0.66
C THR A 243 -0.72 -7.18 2.01
N GLY A 244 -0.20 -8.30 2.54
CA GLY A 244 -0.61 -8.84 3.85
C GLY A 244 -0.29 -7.94 5.05
N THR A 245 0.59 -6.96 4.88
CA THR A 245 0.98 -5.98 5.91
C THR A 245 0.38 -4.59 5.68
N LEU A 246 -0.62 -4.46 4.80
CA LEU A 246 -1.39 -3.24 4.62
C LEU A 246 -2.77 -3.38 5.27
N ARG A 247 -3.32 -2.26 5.73
CA ARG A 247 -4.64 -2.15 6.35
C ARG A 247 -5.35 -0.95 5.75
N MET A 248 -6.67 -1.07 5.59
CA MET A 248 -7.53 0.08 5.36
C MET A 248 -7.95 0.62 6.71
N VAL A 249 -7.64 1.88 6.97
CA VAL A 249 -8.02 2.59 8.20
C VAL A 249 -8.96 3.71 7.81
N GLU A 250 -10.12 3.78 8.46
CA GLU A 250 -10.99 4.92 8.33
C GLU A 250 -10.55 6.05 9.28
N ARG A 251 -10.40 7.25 8.73
CA ARG A 251 -10.20 8.49 9.48
C ARG A 251 -11.12 9.55 8.91
N ASP A 252 -12.03 10.07 9.73
CA ASP A 252 -12.97 11.12 9.34
C ASP A 252 -13.79 10.80 8.06
N GLY A 253 -14.25 9.56 7.93
CA GLY A 253 -14.99 9.10 6.75
C GLY A 253 -14.15 9.00 5.48
N LEU A 254 -12.82 8.94 5.60
CA LEU A 254 -11.87 8.73 4.51
C LEU A 254 -11.11 7.43 4.74
N ALA A 255 -11.11 6.57 3.73
CA ALA A 255 -10.35 5.33 3.74
C ALA A 255 -8.89 5.60 3.37
N LEU A 256 -8.00 5.29 4.30
CA LEU A 256 -6.55 5.41 4.14
C LEU A 256 -5.92 4.03 4.06
N ARG A 257 -5.07 3.79 3.06
CA ARG A 257 -4.23 2.60 3.03
C ARG A 257 -2.97 2.86 3.83
N VAL A 258 -2.72 2.05 4.84
CA VAL A 258 -1.62 2.24 5.81
C VAL A 258 -0.91 0.92 6.04
N THR A 259 0.38 0.94 6.37
CA THR A 259 1.07 -0.22 6.92
C THR A 259 0.41 -0.68 8.23
N SER A 260 0.37 -1.99 8.50
CA SER A 260 -0.12 -2.53 9.78
C SER A 260 0.66 -1.96 10.95
N LEU A 261 0.13 -2.05 12.17
CA LEU A 261 0.80 -1.53 13.36
C LEU A 261 2.18 -2.16 13.52
N GLU A 262 2.26 -3.48 13.40
CA GLU A 262 3.49 -4.28 13.52
C GLU A 262 4.51 -3.87 12.48
N ARG A 263 4.09 -3.76 11.23
CA ARG A 263 4.95 -3.27 10.15
C ARG A 263 5.44 -1.85 10.42
N SER A 264 4.56 -0.96 10.85
CA SER A 264 4.90 0.45 11.11
C SER A 264 5.93 0.57 12.23
N VAL A 265 5.81 -0.24 13.29
CA VAL A 265 6.78 -0.33 14.38
C VAL A 265 8.13 -0.84 13.87
N VAL A 266 8.13 -1.93 13.10
CA VAL A 266 9.37 -2.50 12.54
C VAL A 266 10.02 -1.55 11.54
N ASP A 267 9.26 -0.88 10.67
CA ASP A 267 9.75 0.11 9.71
C ASP A 267 10.36 1.32 10.42
N ALA A 268 9.73 1.79 11.51
CA ALA A 268 10.26 2.86 12.35
C ALA A 268 11.56 2.48 13.04
N LEU A 269 11.68 1.23 13.50
CA LEU A 269 12.91 0.69 14.05
C LEU A 269 13.97 0.39 12.98
N ASP A 270 13.59 0.13 11.73
CA ASP A 270 14.54 -0.07 10.64
C ASP A 270 15.22 1.24 10.23
N SER A 271 14.40 2.27 9.99
CA SER A 271 14.81 3.56 9.43
C SER A 271 14.37 4.71 10.32
N VAL A 272 14.99 4.79 11.50
CA VAL A 272 14.68 5.73 12.59
C VAL A 272 14.67 7.20 12.11
N GLU A 273 15.55 7.55 11.18
CA GLU A 273 15.65 8.87 10.56
C GLU A 273 14.41 9.25 9.74
N LEU A 274 13.70 8.28 9.14
CA LEU A 274 12.43 8.51 8.45
C LEU A 274 11.27 8.77 9.42
N CYS A 275 11.48 8.46 10.70
CA CYS A 275 10.55 8.72 11.79
C CYS A 275 10.92 9.95 12.63
N GLY A 276 11.89 10.75 12.21
CA GLY A 276 12.30 11.95 12.96
C GLY A 276 13.23 11.65 14.14
N GLY A 277 13.95 10.53 14.12
CA GLY A 277 14.96 10.19 15.12
C GLY A 277 14.47 9.23 16.21
N LEU A 278 15.41 8.71 17.01
CA LEU A 278 15.12 7.65 17.99
C LEU A 278 14.13 8.13 19.05
N GLU A 279 14.21 9.39 19.49
CA GLU A 279 13.30 9.94 20.49
C GLU A 279 11.85 9.97 20.03
N THR A 280 11.61 10.27 18.75
CA THR A 280 10.25 10.25 18.18
C THR A 280 9.73 8.83 18.08
N VAL A 281 10.59 7.88 17.66
CA VAL A 281 10.25 6.45 17.65
C VAL A 281 9.95 5.97 19.07
N ARG A 282 10.80 6.31 20.04
CA ARG A 282 10.61 5.97 21.45
C ARG A 282 9.27 6.48 21.98
N LEU A 283 8.95 7.75 21.73
CA LEU A 283 7.67 8.36 22.12
C LEU A 283 6.48 7.58 21.53
N ALA A 284 6.54 7.24 20.24
CA ALA A 284 5.49 6.46 19.58
C ALA A 284 5.34 5.07 20.23
N LEU A 285 6.45 4.38 20.49
CA LEU A 285 6.44 3.04 21.07
C LEU A 285 5.99 3.04 22.54
N SER A 286 6.23 4.11 23.29
CA SER A 286 5.69 4.29 24.64
C SER A 286 4.16 4.43 24.67
N GLY A 287 3.55 4.85 23.56
CA GLY A 287 2.09 4.96 23.41
C GLY A 287 1.40 3.67 22.94
N LEU A 288 2.16 2.59 22.67
CA LEU A 288 1.58 1.31 22.29
C LEU A 288 0.71 0.75 23.43
N VAL A 289 -0.41 0.14 23.07
CA VAL A 289 -1.28 -0.61 24.00
C VAL A 289 -1.15 -2.10 23.77
N GLU A 290 -1.06 -2.48 22.49
CA GLU A 290 -0.92 -3.85 22.04
C GLU A 290 0.01 -3.91 20.83
N LEU A 291 0.59 -5.08 20.58
CA LEU A 291 1.39 -5.38 19.42
C LEU A 291 1.38 -6.89 19.20
N ASP A 292 1.02 -7.35 18.01
CA ASP A 292 1.21 -8.75 17.65
C ASP A 292 2.71 -9.01 17.44
N VAL A 293 3.34 -9.60 18.45
CA VAL A 293 4.79 -9.88 18.45
C VAL A 293 5.15 -10.89 17.37
N ASP A 294 4.29 -11.87 17.06
CA ASP A 294 4.57 -12.87 16.03
C ASP A 294 4.59 -12.23 14.64
N ALA A 295 3.62 -11.37 14.34
CA ALA A 295 3.58 -10.62 13.08
C ALA A 295 4.74 -9.61 12.97
N ALA A 296 5.14 -8.95 14.06
CA ALA A 296 6.31 -8.07 14.07
C ALA A 296 7.62 -8.85 13.82
N VAL A 297 7.78 -10.03 14.43
CA VAL A 297 8.94 -10.91 14.25
C VAL A 297 9.00 -11.45 12.82
N ASP A 298 7.90 -11.97 12.27
CA ASP A 298 7.83 -12.46 10.89
C ASP A 298 8.21 -11.36 9.89
N TYR A 299 7.67 -10.16 10.05
CA TYR A 299 8.00 -9.04 9.17
C TYR A 299 9.47 -8.61 9.30
N ALA A 300 10.00 -8.51 10.52
CA ALA A 300 11.42 -8.17 10.74
C ALA A 300 12.38 -9.19 10.11
N GLN A 301 12.04 -10.49 10.12
CA GLN A 301 12.84 -11.54 9.47
C GLN A 301 12.86 -11.42 7.94
N ARG A 302 11.78 -10.91 7.33
CA ARG A 302 11.65 -10.72 5.87
C ARG A 302 12.41 -9.49 5.36
N LEU A 303 12.61 -8.46 6.18
CA LEU A 303 13.14 -7.15 5.77
C LEU A 303 14.65 -7.11 5.42
N ARG A 304 15.44 -8.13 5.81
CA ARG A 304 16.92 -8.29 5.70
C ARG A 304 17.75 -7.25 4.89
N PRO A 305 18.94 -6.81 5.36
CA PRO A 305 19.55 -7.05 6.67
C PRO A 305 18.86 -6.20 7.74
N ALA A 306 18.66 -6.81 8.91
CA ALA A 306 17.61 -6.40 9.83
C ALA A 306 18.15 -5.55 11.00
N HIS A 307 18.46 -4.27 10.73
CA HIS A 307 18.63 -3.27 11.79
C HIS A 307 17.42 -3.29 12.74
N ALA A 308 16.23 -3.44 12.13
CA ALA A 308 14.97 -3.60 12.83
C ALA A 308 14.96 -4.80 13.78
N ALA A 309 15.49 -5.98 13.39
CA ALA A 309 15.46 -7.15 14.25
C ALA A 309 16.35 -7.00 15.50
N ALA A 310 17.53 -6.40 15.34
CA ALA A 310 18.42 -6.08 16.46
C ALA A 310 17.77 -5.10 17.44
N ARG A 311 17.21 -4.00 16.91
CA ARG A 311 16.55 -2.96 17.72
C ARG A 311 15.28 -3.49 18.38
N LEU A 312 14.39 -4.16 17.62
CA LEU A 312 13.16 -4.76 18.14
C LEU A 312 13.45 -5.80 19.23
N GLY A 313 14.37 -6.72 18.95
CA GLY A 313 14.74 -7.78 19.88
C GLY A 313 15.35 -7.25 21.17
N TYR A 314 16.22 -6.25 21.07
CA TYR A 314 16.76 -5.55 22.24
C TYR A 314 15.65 -4.89 23.06
N LEU A 315 14.73 -4.13 22.43
CA LEU A 315 13.65 -3.45 23.13
C LEU A 315 12.67 -4.41 23.80
N LEU A 316 12.34 -5.53 23.15
CA LEU A 316 11.53 -6.60 23.74
C LEU A 316 12.22 -7.26 24.93
N GLU A 317 13.51 -7.61 24.80
CA GLU A 317 14.27 -8.24 25.89
C GLU A 317 14.45 -7.32 27.10
N GLN A 318 14.60 -6.02 26.86
CA GLN A 318 14.72 -5.02 27.93
C GLN A 318 13.37 -4.58 28.53
N GLY A 319 12.25 -5.16 28.09
CA GLY A 319 10.92 -4.79 28.56
C GLY A 319 10.56 -3.33 28.26
N LYS A 320 11.06 -2.79 27.14
CA LYS A 320 10.84 -1.39 26.73
C LYS A 320 9.61 -1.18 25.86
N LEU A 321 8.97 -2.28 25.46
CA LEU A 321 7.67 -2.27 24.81
C LEU A 321 6.61 -2.78 25.80
N PRO A 322 5.35 -2.33 25.68
CA PRO A 322 4.25 -2.73 26.58
C PRO A 322 3.74 -4.17 26.31
N VAL A 323 4.56 -4.99 25.66
CA VAL A 323 4.29 -6.38 25.31
C VAL A 323 5.46 -7.26 25.71
N GLN A 324 5.19 -8.53 25.99
CA GLN A 324 6.21 -9.51 26.34
C GLN A 324 6.54 -10.38 25.12
N ALA A 325 7.82 -10.63 24.88
CA ALA A 325 8.27 -11.62 23.92
C ALA A 325 8.67 -12.92 24.64
N SER A 326 8.28 -14.04 24.05
CA SER A 326 8.78 -15.36 24.44
C SER A 326 10.25 -15.53 24.06
N THR A 327 10.93 -16.46 24.74
CA THR A 327 12.31 -16.84 24.40
C THR A 327 12.45 -17.30 22.95
N ALA A 328 11.44 -18.00 22.41
CA ALA A 328 11.43 -18.47 21.02
C ALA A 328 11.40 -17.29 20.03
N GLN A 329 10.55 -16.29 20.26
CA GLN A 329 10.48 -15.07 19.44
C GLN A 329 11.80 -14.28 19.48
N LEU A 330 12.43 -14.15 20.64
CA LEU A 330 13.74 -13.51 20.76
C LEU A 330 14.83 -14.28 20.00
N GLN A 331 14.80 -15.62 20.02
CA GLN A 331 15.71 -16.44 19.23
C GLN A 331 15.51 -16.27 17.72
N LEU A 332 14.26 -16.15 17.26
CA LEU A 332 13.94 -15.88 15.85
C LEU A 332 14.53 -14.55 15.37
N LEU A 333 14.49 -13.50 16.19
CA LEU A 333 15.12 -12.20 15.89
C LEU A 333 16.66 -12.28 15.93
N ARG A 334 17.22 -13.01 16.90
CA ARG A 334 18.68 -13.23 17.00
C ARG A 334 19.25 -13.92 15.76
N ALA A 335 18.53 -14.87 15.19
CA ALA A 335 18.95 -15.61 14.00
C ALA A 335 19.15 -14.73 12.76
N VAL A 336 18.53 -13.54 12.71
CA VAL A 336 18.61 -12.60 11.58
C VAL A 336 19.32 -11.29 11.91
N THR A 337 19.96 -11.23 13.08
CA THR A 337 20.70 -10.06 13.56
C THR A 337 21.88 -9.76 12.62
N PRO A 338 22.17 -8.49 12.32
CA PRO A 338 23.23 -8.11 11.38
C PRO A 338 24.62 -8.54 11.86
N ALA A 339 25.49 -8.88 10.92
CA ALA A 339 26.88 -9.27 11.20
C ALA A 339 27.75 -8.09 11.68
N ILE A 340 27.40 -6.86 11.30
CA ILE A 340 28.07 -5.63 11.70
C ILE A 340 27.27 -4.94 12.81
N PRO A 341 27.93 -4.36 13.83
CA PRO A 341 27.23 -3.64 14.88
C PRO A 341 26.32 -2.54 14.33
N VAL A 342 25.06 -2.53 14.77
CA VAL A 342 24.07 -1.50 14.43
C VAL A 342 23.94 -0.51 15.57
N LEU A 343 23.78 0.78 15.26
CA LEU A 343 23.48 1.79 16.27
C LEU A 343 22.00 1.73 16.64
N LEU A 344 21.66 1.73 17.93
CA LEU A 344 20.28 1.93 18.38
C LEU A 344 19.80 3.32 17.95
N ASP A 345 20.62 4.34 18.16
CA ASP A 345 20.42 5.71 17.67
C ASP A 345 21.46 6.04 16.58
N PRO A 346 21.07 6.16 15.30
CA PRO A 346 21.98 6.60 14.24
C PRO A 346 22.63 7.97 14.48
N SER A 347 22.00 8.84 15.27
CA SER A 347 22.52 10.18 15.58
C SER A 347 23.56 10.17 16.71
N CYS A 348 23.67 9.07 17.47
CA CYS A 348 24.61 8.90 18.57
C CYS A 348 25.51 7.67 18.32
N PRO A 349 26.65 7.83 17.63
CA PRO A 349 27.53 6.71 17.26
C PRO A 349 28.37 6.16 18.42
N VAL A 350 28.34 6.81 19.59
CA VAL A 350 29.11 6.44 20.77
C VAL A 350 28.22 5.74 21.77
N GLY A 351 28.64 4.57 22.25
CA GLY A 351 27.84 3.81 23.19
C GLY A 351 28.46 2.49 23.61
N ARG A 352 27.70 1.73 24.40
CA ARG A 352 28.06 0.40 24.86
C ARG A 352 27.58 -0.64 23.86
N ARG A 353 28.43 -1.60 23.51
CA ARG A 353 28.05 -2.74 22.68
C ARG A 353 27.29 -3.80 23.49
N VAL A 354 26.12 -4.16 23.01
CA VAL A 354 25.31 -5.31 23.44
C VAL A 354 25.55 -6.43 22.43
N SER A 355 26.45 -7.34 22.77
CA SER A 355 26.93 -8.38 21.84
C SER A 355 25.83 -9.35 21.40
N SER A 356 24.85 -9.66 22.26
CA SER A 356 23.74 -10.57 21.96
C SER A 356 22.83 -10.11 20.81
N TRP A 357 22.81 -8.81 20.53
CA TRP A 357 22.05 -8.18 19.44
C TRP A 357 22.93 -7.48 18.42
N ASN A 358 24.26 -7.59 18.57
CA ASN A 358 25.22 -6.80 17.81
C ASN A 358 24.80 -5.32 17.70
N LEU A 359 24.39 -4.74 18.82
CA LEU A 359 23.79 -3.41 18.88
C LEU A 359 24.66 -2.50 19.74
N VAL A 360 24.89 -1.27 19.30
CA VAL A 360 25.52 -0.22 20.11
C VAL A 360 24.42 0.65 20.66
N VAL A 361 24.27 0.66 21.98
CA VAL A 361 23.28 1.45 22.69
C VAL A 361 23.95 2.68 23.29
N PRO A 362 23.35 3.89 23.21
CA PRO A 362 23.88 5.07 23.87
C PRO A 362 24.19 4.78 25.35
N ASP A 363 25.22 5.43 25.90
CA ASP A 363 25.52 5.31 27.32
C ASP A 363 24.29 5.74 28.13
N PRO A 364 23.84 4.99 29.15
CA PRO A 364 22.70 5.39 30.00
C PRO A 364 22.83 6.78 30.65
N ARG A 365 24.03 7.36 30.68
CA ARG A 365 24.28 8.75 31.12
C ARG A 365 23.97 9.79 30.05
N LEU A 366 23.95 9.38 28.79
CA LEU A 366 23.56 10.15 27.60
C LEU A 366 22.13 9.84 27.15
N ASP A 367 21.63 8.65 27.50
CA ASP A 367 20.29 8.16 27.21
C ASP A 367 19.32 8.66 28.29
N ARG A 368 18.18 9.26 27.90
CA ARG A 368 17.10 9.46 28.87
C ARG A 368 16.51 8.07 29.18
N PRO A 369 16.27 7.72 30.45
CA PRO A 369 15.65 6.44 30.76
C PRO A 369 14.31 6.34 30.01
N TRP A 370 14.08 5.19 29.37
CA TRP A 370 12.73 4.70 29.06
C TRP A 370 11.98 4.68 30.40
N ALA A 371 11.19 5.72 30.65
CA ALA A 371 10.42 5.90 31.88
C ALA A 371 9.21 4.98 31.89
#